data_AF-A0A7W0HAK3-F1
#
_entry.id   AF-A0A7W0HAK3-F1
#
_cell.length_a   1.000
_cell.length_b   1.000
_cell.length_c   1.000
_cell.angle_alpha   90.00
_cell.angle_beta   90.00
_cell.angle_gamma   90.00
#
_symmetry.space_group_name_H-M   'P 1'
#
loop_
_entity.id
_entity.type
_entity.pdbx_description
1 polymer ?
#
loop_
_entity_poly.entity_id
_entity_poly.type
_entity_poly.pdbx_seq_one_letter_code
_entity_poly.pdbx_strand_id
1 'polypeptide(L)' 'MPSIELARTVWAYLLARLDIDPDSEAGMTTTEIAVVTFLLVGAAIVVMGIIYNAAKNNANNIPEPKAPGSA' A
#
# COMPACT_ATOMS: atom_id res chain seq x y z
N MET A 1 2.17 17.97 -10.60
CA MET A 1 1.82 16.54 -10.53
C MET A 1 3.07 15.66 -10.82
N PRO A 2 4.09 15.65 -9.95
CA PRO A 2 5.30 14.82 -10.13
C PRO A 2 5.13 13.36 -9.65
N SER A 3 4.14 13.09 -8.80
CA SER A 3 3.97 11.79 -8.14
C SER A 3 3.49 10.68 -9.07
N ILE A 4 2.66 10.99 -10.06
CA ILE A 4 2.13 10.02 -11.04
C ILE A 4 3.23 9.56 -12.00
N GLU A 5 4.07 10.49 -12.45
CA GLU A 5 5.23 10.18 -13.30
C GLU A 5 6.22 9.29 -12.56
N LEU A 6 6.53 9.62 -11.30
CA LEU A 6 7.38 8.80 -10.44
C LEU A 6 6.80 7.39 -10.25
N ALA A 7 5.49 7.30 -9.97
CA ALA A 7 4.81 6.02 -9.80
C ALA A 7 4.87 5.16 -11.08
N ARG A 8 4.70 5.80 -12.25
CA ARG A 8 4.82 5.11 -13.55
C ARG A 8 6.24 4.62 -13.81
N THR A 9 7.26 5.43 -13.50
CA THR A 9 8.68 5.04 -13.64
C THR A 9 9.05 3.91 -12.69
N VAL A 10 8.60 3.97 -11.43
CA VAL A 10 8.83 2.90 -10.45
C VAL A 10 8.14 1.62 -10.89
N TRP A 11 6.90 1.72 -11.38
CA TRP A 11 6.17 0.58 -11.92
C TRP A 11 6.89 -0.07 -13.11
N ALA A 12 7.31 0.73 -14.10
CA ALA A 12 8.07 0.24 -15.25
C ALA A 12 9.41 -0.41 -14.83
N TYR A 13 10.12 0.18 -13.86
CA TYR A 13 11.35 -0.40 -13.31
C TYR A 13 11.10 -1.74 -12.62
N LEU A 14 10.04 -1.86 -11.84
CA LEU A 14 9.67 -3.11 -11.18
C LEU A 14 9.29 -4.20 -12.19
N LEU A 15 8.49 -3.87 -13.20
CA LEU A 15 8.15 -4.80 -14.29
C LEU A 15 9.40 -5.28 -15.03
N ALA A 16 10.29 -4.36 -15.43
CA ALA A 16 11.54 -4.70 -16.09
C ALA A 16 12.47 -5.54 -15.21
N ARG A 17 12.52 -5.28 -13.90
CA ARG A 17 13.40 -6.03 -12.98
C ARG A 17 12.91 -7.45 -12.73
N LEU A 18 11.61 -7.65 -12.81
CA LEU A 18 10.92 -8.91 -12.57
C LEU A 18 10.65 -9.70 -13.86
N ASP A 19 11.10 -9.19 -15.01
CA ASP A 19 10.90 -9.78 -16.34
C ASP A 19 9.41 -10.03 -16.66
N ILE A 20 8.55 -9.12 -16.16
CA ILE A 20 7.10 -9.20 -16.36
C ILE A 20 6.76 -8.35 -17.59
N ASP A 21 6.32 -9.01 -18.66
CA ASP A 21 5.78 -8.36 -19.85
C ASP A 21 4.23 -8.48 -19.87
N PRO A 22 3.50 -7.44 -19.43
CA PRO A 22 2.04 -7.47 -19.44
C PRO A 22 1.44 -7.40 -20.84
N ASP A 23 2.22 -7.04 -21.86
CA ASP A 23 1.77 -6.89 -23.26
C ASP A 23 2.09 -8.13 -24.12
N SER A 24 2.66 -9.18 -23.52
CA SER A 24 2.99 -10.43 -24.20
C SER A 24 1.72 -11.18 -24.67
N GLU A 25 1.67 -11.51 -25.96
CA GLU A 25 0.58 -12.28 -26.58
C GLU A 25 0.45 -13.71 -25.99
N ALA A 26 1.51 -14.22 -25.35
CA ALA A 26 1.52 -15.52 -24.69
C ALA A 26 0.76 -15.54 -23.35
N GLY A 27 0.40 -14.37 -22.81
CA GLY A 27 -0.19 -14.22 -21.48
C GLY A 27 0.85 -14.35 -20.34
N MET A 28 0.41 -14.02 -19.12
CA MET A 28 1.27 -14.01 -17.92
C MET A 28 1.49 -15.41 -17.36
N THR A 29 2.73 -15.77 -17.02
CA THR A 29 3.06 -17.06 -16.41
C THR A 29 2.62 -17.14 -14.94
N THR A 30 2.35 -18.34 -14.41
CA THR A 30 1.94 -18.52 -12.99
C THR A 30 2.93 -17.91 -11.99
N THR A 31 4.22 -17.88 -12.34
CA THR A 31 5.28 -17.27 -11.53
C THR A 31 5.12 -15.75 -11.46
N GLU A 32 4.86 -15.10 -12.58
CA GLU A 32 4.66 -13.64 -12.65
C GLU A 32 3.40 -13.22 -11.87
N ILE A 33 2.31 -13.99 -12.00
CA ILE A 33 1.08 -13.75 -11.23
C ILE A 33 1.35 -13.83 -9.72
N ALA A 34 2.13 -14.83 -9.28
CA ALA A 34 2.49 -14.98 -7.88
C ALA A 34 3.26 -13.75 -7.37
N VAL A 35 4.23 -13.26 -8.13
CA VAL A 35 5.01 -12.06 -7.79
C VAL A 35 4.12 -10.83 -7.67
N VAL A 36 3.24 -10.58 -8.65
CA VAL A 36 2.30 -9.44 -8.60
C VAL A 36 1.40 -9.54 -7.38
N THR A 37 0.90 -10.74 -7.07
CA THR A 37 0.05 -10.96 -5.89
C THR A 37 0.78 -10.61 -4.59
N PHE A 38 2.05 -11.03 -4.44
CA PHE A 38 2.85 -10.66 -3.26
C PHE A 38 3.05 -9.15 -3.14
N LEU A 39 3.30 -8.45 -4.25
CA LEU A 39 3.44 -6.99 -4.26
C LEU A 39 2.14 -6.29 -3.84
N LEU A 40 0.99 -6.75 -4.35
CA LEU A 40 -0.31 -6.19 -4.00
C LEU A 40 -0.67 -6.42 -2.53
N VAL A 41 -0.42 -7.62 -2.00
CA VAL A 41 -0.62 -7.93 -0.58
C VAL A 41 0.31 -7.09 0.30
N GLY A 42 1.58 -6.95 -0.08
CA GLY A 42 2.55 -6.10 0.62
C GLY A 42 2.10 -4.64 0.67
N ALA A 43 1.65 -4.09 -0.46
CA ALA A 43 1.13 -2.73 -0.53
C ALA A 43 -0.10 -2.53 0.37
N ALA A 44 -1.02 -3.51 0.40
CA ALA A 44 -2.20 -3.47 1.27
C ALA A 44 -1.81 -3.44 2.76
N ILE A 45 -0.84 -4.26 3.17
CA ILE A 45 -0.34 -4.28 4.55
C ILE A 45 0.27 -2.92 4.94
N VAL A 46 1.06 -2.31 4.04
CA VAL A 46 1.66 -0.99 4.28
C VAL A 46 0.57 0.08 4.46
N VAL A 47 -0.42 0.13 3.56
CA VAL A 47 -1.54 1.08 3.66
C VAL A 47 -2.31 0.88 4.96
N MET A 48 -2.60 -0.37 5.32
CA MET A 48 -3.27 -0.70 6.58
C MET A 48 -2.46 -0.21 7.79
N GLY A 49 -1.14 -0.42 7.80
CA GLY A 49 -0.26 0.05 8.87
C GLY A 49 -0.28 1.57 9.03
N ILE A 50 -0.29 2.32 7.92
CA ILE A 50 -0.40 3.77 7.93
C ILE A 50 -1.74 4.20 8.54
N ILE A 51 -2.86 3.63 8.08
CA ILE A 51 -4.20 3.97 8.57
C ILE A 51 -4.34 3.62 10.06
N TYR A 52 -3.87 2.44 10.46
CA TYR A 52 -3.91 2.00 11.85
C TYR A 52 -3.14 2.97 12.76
N ASN A 53 -1.93 3.38 12.35
CA ASN A 53 -1.13 4.30 13.14
C ASN A 53 -1.77 5.70 13.23
N ALA A 54 -2.34 6.18 12.12
CA ALA A 54 -3.09 7.44 12.11
C ALA A 54 -4.33 7.39 13.03
N ALA A 55 -5.11 6.31 12.96
CA ALA A 55 -6.28 6.11 13.80
C ALA A 55 -5.92 6.01 15.29
N LYS A 56 -4.85 5.27 15.62
CA LYS A 56 -4.34 5.15 16.99
C LYS A 56 -3.89 6.50 17.54
N ASN A 57 -3.14 7.28 16.75
CA ASN A 57 -2.73 8.62 17.16
C ASN A 57 -3.93 9.55 17.38
N ASN A 58 -4.96 9.46 16.54
CA ASN A 58 -6.19 10.23 16.75
C ASN A 58 -6.91 9.81 18.03
N ALA A 59 -7.06 8.50 18.27
CA ALA A 59 -7.71 7.99 19.49
C ALA A 59 -6.97 8.43 20.77
N ASN A 60 -5.64 8.41 20.76
CA ASN A 60 -4.81 8.82 21.90
C ASN A 60 -4.87 10.32 22.19
N ASN A 61 -5.33 11.15 21.24
CA ASN A 61 -5.42 12.60 21.38
C ASN A 61 -6.84 13.09 21.66
N ILE A 62 -7.83 12.19 21.75
CA ILE A 62 -9.17 12.55 22.22
C ILE A 62 -9.06 12.75 23.74
N PRO A 63 -9.41 13.95 24.27
CA PRO A 63 -9.44 14.16 25.71
C PRO A 63 -10.34 13.11 26.36
N GLU A 64 -9.86 12.45 27.42
CA GLU A 64 -10.73 11.56 28.20
C GLU A 64 -11.97 12.35 28.64
N PRO A 65 -13.19 11.80 28.44
CA PRO A 65 -14.39 12.45 28.95
C PRO A 65 -14.23 12.63 30.46
N LYS A 66 -14.29 13.88 30.94
CA LYS A 66 -14.40 14.13 32.38
C LYS A 66 -15.63 13.39 32.88
N ALA A 67 -15.44 12.42 33.77
CA ALA A 67 -16.55 11.73 34.41
C ALA A 67 -17.51 12.79 35.00
N PRO A 68 -18.82 12.68 34.75
CA PRO A 68 -19.79 13.59 35.36
C PRO A 68 -19.64 13.48 36.89
N GLY A 69 -19.26 14.58 37.54
CA GLY A 69 -19.01 14.64 38.98
C GLY A 69 -17.57 14.90 39.42
N SER A 70 -16.65 15.22 38.50
CA SER A 70 -15.30 15.70 38.84
C SER A 70 -15.26 17.25 38.94
N ALA A 71 -16.07 17.81 39.83
CA ALA A 71 -15.95 19.16 40.39
C ALA A 71 -16.76 19.24 41.69
#